data_AF-A0A0D2CUJ0-F1
#
_entry.id   AF-A0A0D2CUJ0-F1
#
_cell.length_a   1.000
_cell.length_b   1.000
_cell.length_c   1.000
_cell.angle_alpha   90.00
_cell.angle_beta   90.00
_cell.angle_gamma   90.00
#
_symmetry.space_group_name_H-M   'P 1'
#
loop_
_entity.id
_entity.type
_entity.pdbx_description
1 polymer ?
#
loop_
_entity_poly.entity_id
_entity_poly.type
_entity_poly.pdbx_seq_one_letter_code
_entity_poly.pdbx_strand_id
1 'polypeptide(L)'
;MEATRQQLQAEQDKTTPVKPLEQYVGKYFNNIGNFYLDVTVNGDGLKMCVQGFDNTCHDLEHFCNDTFAWECNREKEARNVMSPS
;
A
#
# COMPACT_ATOMS: atom_id res chain seq x y z
N MET A 1 16.48 -9.12 13.12
CA MET A 1 15.25 -8.61 12.48
C MET A 1 13.97 -9.00 13.24
N GLU A 2 13.96 -10.07 14.05
CA GLU A 2 12.79 -10.42 14.89
C GLU A 2 12.53 -9.46 16.05
N ALA A 3 13.58 -8.95 16.72
CA ALA A 3 13.44 -8.07 17.89
C ALA A 3 12.64 -6.78 17.59
N THR A 4 12.81 -6.23 16.39
CA THR A 4 12.10 -5.02 15.94
C THR A 4 10.61 -5.27 15.73
N ARG A 5 10.23 -6.46 15.26
CA ARG A 5 8.83 -6.82 14.98
C ARG A 5 8.03 -7.07 16.25
N GLN A 6 8.67 -7.60 17.30
CA GLN A 6 8.05 -7.82 18.61
C GLN A 6 7.85 -6.52 19.41
N GLN A 7 8.78 -5.57 19.33
CA GLN A 7 8.60 -4.25 19.95
C GLN A 7 7.43 -3.48 19.31
N LEU A 8 7.31 -3.53 17.98
CA LEU A 8 6.21 -2.89 17.25
C LEU A 8 4.83 -3.51 17.54
N GLN A 9 4.77 -4.80 17.88
CA GLN A 9 3.52 -5.45 18.33
C GLN A 9 3.13 -5.09 19.78
N ALA A 10 4.11 -4.81 20.64
CA ALA A 10 3.88 -4.44 22.04
C ALA A 10 3.39 -2.99 22.18
N GLU A 11 3.79 -2.09 21.27
CA GLU A 11 3.32 -0.70 21.18
C GLU A 11 2.09 -0.54 20.29
N GLN A 12 1.57 -1.64 19.73
CA GLN A 12 0.39 -1.62 18.88
C GLN A 12 -0.84 -1.32 19.75
N ASP A 13 -1.25 -0.05 19.75
CA ASP A 13 -2.43 0.41 20.45
C ASP A 13 -3.68 -0.18 19.78
N LYS A 14 -4.22 -1.26 20.38
CA LYS A 14 -5.41 -1.98 19.90
C LYS A 14 -6.71 -1.19 20.08
N THR A 15 -6.63 0.04 20.60
CA THR A 15 -7.80 0.87 20.91
C THR A 15 -8.18 1.84 19.81
N THR A 16 -7.33 2.04 18.80
CA THR A 16 -7.65 2.92 17.66
C THR A 16 -8.60 2.19 16.71
N PRO A 17 -9.84 2.68 16.51
CA PRO A 17 -10.75 2.06 15.56
C PRO A 17 -10.15 2.19 14.16
N VAL A 18 -9.86 1.05 13.54
CA VAL A 18 -9.50 0.96 12.12
C VAL A 18 -10.63 1.65 11.36
N LYS A 19 -10.33 2.77 10.68
CA LYS A 19 -11.33 3.42 9.83
C LYS A 19 -11.81 2.39 8.79
N PRO A 20 -13.10 2.43 8.41
CA PRO A 20 -13.59 1.58 7.33
C PRO A 20 -12.69 1.72 6.09
N LEU A 21 -12.41 0.62 5.41
CA LEU A 21 -11.46 0.58 4.28
C LEU A 21 -11.85 1.59 3.20
N GLU A 22 -13.14 1.85 3.04
CA GLU A 22 -13.71 2.82 2.10
C GLU A 22 -13.23 4.26 2.36
N GLN A 23 -12.81 4.60 3.59
CA GLN A 23 -12.26 5.93 3.89
C GLN A 23 -10.86 6.16 3.32
N TYR A 24 -10.16 5.09 2.93
CA TYR A 24 -8.84 5.17 2.30
C TYR A 24 -8.91 5.09 0.76
N VAL A 25 -10.11 4.96 0.19
CA VAL A 25 -10.29 4.89 -1.26
C VAL A 25 -10.16 6.28 -1.87
N GLY A 26 -9.34 6.40 -2.91
CA GLY A 26 -9.19 7.65 -3.63
C GLY A 26 -7.90 7.75 -4.45
N LYS A 27 -7.78 8.89 -5.14
CA LYS A 27 -6.59 9.24 -5.92
C LYS A 27 -5.75 10.25 -5.14
N TYR A 28 -4.56 9.81 -4.75
CA TYR A 28 -3.63 10.61 -3.97
C TYR A 28 -2.58 11.21 -4.89
N PHE A 29 -2.71 12.49 -5.18
CA PHE A 29 -1.77 13.21 -6.04
C PHE A 29 -0.55 13.69 -5.25
N ASN A 30 0.62 13.64 -5.89
CA ASN A 30 1.77 14.38 -5.40
C ASN A 30 1.53 15.91 -5.54
N ASN A 31 2.37 16.71 -4.88
CA ASN A 31 2.22 18.17 -4.91
C ASN A 31 2.34 18.80 -6.32
N ILE A 32 3.03 18.12 -7.24
CA ILE A 32 3.20 18.59 -8.62
C ILE A 32 1.94 18.26 -9.47
N GLY A 33 1.12 17.31 -9.02
CA GLY A 33 -0.09 16.86 -9.72
C GLY A 33 0.17 15.95 -10.92
N ASN A 34 1.41 15.57 -11.20
CA ASN A 34 1.80 14.74 -12.35
C ASN A 34 1.88 13.24 -12.02
N PHE A 35 1.71 12.88 -10.75
CA PHE A 35 1.78 11.52 -10.27
C PHE A 35 0.69 11.29 -9.23
N TYR A 36 0.02 10.15 -9.30
CA TYR A 36 -0.96 9.76 -8.29
C TYR A 36 -0.90 8.27 -7.96
N LEU A 37 -1.37 7.95 -6.76
CA LEU A 37 -1.67 6.59 -6.32
C LEU A 37 -3.18 6.43 -6.32
N ASP A 38 -3.67 5.38 -6.97
CA ASP A 38 -5.09 5.02 -6.98
C ASP A 38 -5.32 3.91 -5.96
N VAL A 39 -6.02 4.22 -4.87
CA VAL A 39 -6.31 3.26 -3.80
C VAL A 39 -7.76 2.82 -3.92
N THR A 40 -7.97 1.51 -3.97
CA THR A 40 -9.27 0.86 -4.11
C THR A 40 -9.42 -0.25 -3.07
N VAL A 41 -10.66 -0.60 -2.72
CA VAL A 41 -10.93 -1.81 -1.91
C VAL A 41 -10.79 -3.03 -2.82
N ASN A 42 -10.07 -4.05 -2.35
CA ASN A 42 -9.91 -5.33 -3.01
C ASN A 42 -10.14 -6.46 -1.99
N GLY A 43 -11.33 -7.07 -2.02
CA GLY A 43 -11.74 -8.06 -1.02
C GLY A 43 -11.79 -7.43 0.38
N ASP A 44 -11.07 -8.03 1.32
CA ASP A 44 -10.97 -7.58 2.72
C ASP A 44 -9.82 -6.58 2.95
N GLY A 45 -9.16 -6.10 1.89
CA GLY A 45 -7.99 -5.23 1.96
C GLY A 45 -8.04 -4.05 0.99
N LEU A 46 -6.92 -3.32 0.91
CA LEU A 46 -6.75 -2.23 -0.04
C LEU A 46 -5.77 -2.64 -1.14
N LYS A 47 -5.98 -2.11 -2.33
CA LYS A 47 -5.09 -2.24 -3.47
C LYS A 47 -4.71 -0.85 -3.95
N MET A 48 -3.41 -0.63 -4.12
CA MET A 48 -2.84 0.62 -4.61
C MET A 48 -2.24 0.42 -6.00
N CYS A 49 -2.70 1.19 -6.99
CA CYS A 49 -2.16 1.19 -8.34
C CYS A 49 -1.46 2.52 -8.65
N VAL A 50 -0.24 2.45 -9.17
CA VAL A 50 0.50 3.64 -9.57
C VAL A 50 -0.07 4.20 -10.88
N GLN A 51 -0.52 5.46 -10.86
CA GLN A 51 -1.14 6.14 -11.99
C GLN A 51 -2.31 5.37 -12.65
N GLY A 52 -3.00 4.51 -11.88
CA GLY A 52 -4.07 3.67 -12.40
C GLY A 52 -3.62 2.62 -13.43
N PHE A 53 -2.32 2.35 -13.55
CA PHE A 53 -1.82 1.26 -14.38
C PHE A 53 -1.93 -0.07 -13.64
N ASP A 54 -2.71 -1.00 -14.20
CA ASP A 54 -2.93 -2.34 -13.64
C ASP A 54 -1.63 -3.15 -13.46
N ASN A 55 -0.61 -2.83 -14.27
CA ASN A 55 0.70 -3.49 -14.23
C ASN A 55 1.56 -3.09 -13.03
N THR A 56 1.17 -2.06 -12.29
CA THR A 56 1.88 -1.53 -11.13
C THR A 56 0.93 -1.36 -9.96
N CYS A 57 0.25 -2.46 -9.62
CA CYS A 57 -0.62 -2.53 -8.46
C CYS A 57 -0.03 -3.40 -7.36
N HIS A 58 -0.26 -2.97 -6.12
CA HIS A 58 0.22 -3.62 -4.92
C HIS A 58 -0.92 -3.78 -3.93
N ASP A 59 -1.03 -4.96 -3.32
CA ASP A 59 -1.92 -5.16 -2.19
C ASP A 59 -1.30 -4.51 -0.95
N LEU A 60 -2.12 -3.75 -0.22
CA LEU A 60 -1.74 -3.02 0.98
C LEU A 60 -2.10 -3.85 2.21
N GLU A 61 -1.07 -4.22 2.96
CA GLU A 61 -1.20 -4.89 4.25
C GLU A 61 -1.31 -3.87 5.38
N HIS A 62 -2.34 -4.00 6.20
CA HIS A 62 -2.52 -3.15 7.38
C HIS A 62 -1.41 -3.42 8.39
N PHE A 63 -0.68 -2.38 8.77
CA PHE A 63 0.41 -2.51 9.74
C PHE A 63 -0.04 -2.03 11.13
N CYS A 64 -0.47 -0.77 11.24
CA CYS A 64 -0.94 -0.17 12.48
C CYS A 64 -1.64 1.18 12.20
N ASN A 65 -2.73 1.49 12.91
CA ASN A 65 -3.49 2.74 12.75
C ASN A 65 -3.89 2.99 11.27
N ASP A 66 -3.48 4.14 10.71
CA ASP A 66 -3.69 4.51 9.30
C ASP A 66 -2.44 4.18 8.43
N THR A 67 -1.57 3.27 8.89
CA THR A 67 -0.34 2.87 8.22
C THR A 67 -0.51 1.53 7.52
N PHE A 68 -0.20 1.54 6.23
CA PHE A 68 -0.20 0.36 5.37
C PHE A 68 1.20 0.12 4.81
N ALA A 69 1.53 -1.15 4.59
CA ALA A 69 2.76 -1.58 3.95
C ALA A 69 2.43 -2.36 2.68
N TRP A 70 3.33 -2.35 1.69
CA TRP A 70 3.25 -3.23 0.54
C TRP A 70 4.63 -3.76 0.19
N GLU A 71 4.67 -4.96 -0.36
CA GLU A 71 5.89 -5.50 -0.94
C GLU A 71 6.16 -4.82 -2.28
N CYS A 72 7.27 -4.07 -2.36
CA CYS A 72 7.79 -3.53 -3.61
C CYS A 72 9.13 -4.21 -3.90
N ASN A 73 9.19 -4.93 -5.02
CA ASN A 73 10.44 -5.48 -5.52
C ASN A 73 10.78 -4.76 -6.82
N ARG A 74 11.47 -3.63 -6.65
CA ARG A 74 11.81 -2.71 -7.74
C ARG A 74 12.65 -3.36 -8.84
N GLU A 75 13.48 -4.36 -8.51
CA GLU A 75 14.27 -5.10 -9.50
C GLU A 75 13.39 -6.00 -10.38
N LYS A 76 12.41 -6.67 -9.77
CA LYS A 76 11.44 -7.51 -10.48
C LYS A 76 10.52 -6.65 -11.35
N GLU A 77 10.07 -5.51 -10.84
CA GLU A 77 9.24 -4.55 -11.58
C GLU A 77 9.99 -3.97 -12.78
N ALA A 78 11.25 -3.54 -12.61
CA ALA A 78 12.08 -3.04 -13.71
C ALA A 78 12.28 -4.09 -14.82
N ARG A 79 12.44 -5.38 -14.44
CA ARG A 79 12.58 -6.48 -15.41
C ARG A 79 11.30 -6.72 -16.21
N ASN A 80 10.13 -6.58 -15.59
CA ASN A 80 8.85 -6.77 -16.27
C ASN A 80 8.53 -5.62 -17.24
N VAL A 81 8.97 -4.38 -16.95
CA VAL A 81 8.78 -3.24 -17.85
C VAL A 81 9.68 -3.33 -19.09
N MET A 82 10.88 -3.90 -18.96
CA MET A 82 11.85 -4.02 -20.06
C MET A 82 11.60 -5.21 -21.01
N SER A 83 10.66 -6.09 -20.67
CA SER A 83 10.26 -7.23 -21.50
C SER A 83 8.75 -7.22 -21.74
N PRO A 84 8.22 -6.28 -22.55
CA PRO A 84 6.84 -6.39 -23.00
C PRO A 84 6.75 -7.66 -23.87
N SER A 85 5.95 -8.63 -23.44
CA SER A 85 5.58 -9.78 -24.29
C SER A 85 4.54 -9.36 -25.32
#